data_AF-A0A8T4I4S0-F1
#
_entry.id   AF-A0A8T4I4S0-F1
#
_cell.length_a   1.000
_cell.length_b   1.000
_cell.length_c   1.000
_cell.angle_alpha   90.00
_cell.angle_beta   90.00
_cell.angle_gamma   90.00
#
_symmetry.space_group_name_H-M   'P 1'
#
loop_
_entity.id
_entity.type
_entity.pdbx_description
1 polymer ?
#
loop_
_entity_poly.entity_id
_entity_poly.type
_entity_poly.pdbx_seq_one_letter_code
_entity_poly.pdbx_strand_id
1 'polypeptide(L)' 'SRTLRSDTAKRLLALSASDMRPSEHRAIDATGPRRRLQALVASGWPFSHIARHIGMHQRPLAELARAQNVTRRTA' A
#
# COMPACT_ATOMS: atom_id res chain seq x y z
N SER A 1 5.20 -7.21 -33.04
CA SER A 1 5.33 -8.00 -31.81
C SER A 1 6.75 -7.85 -31.27
N ARG A 2 6.96 -7.44 -30.02
CA ARG A 2 8.30 -7.28 -29.43
C ARG A 2 8.63 -8.53 -28.61
N THR A 3 9.43 -9.43 -29.18
CA THR A 3 9.79 -10.71 -28.56
C THR A 3 11.03 -10.56 -27.68
N LEU A 4 10.98 -11.03 -26.43
CA LEU A 4 12.12 -11.08 -25.52
C LEU A 4 13.04 -12.27 -25.87
N ARG A 5 14.35 -12.13 -25.66
CA ARG A 5 15.29 -13.25 -25.76
C ARG A 5 14.96 -14.30 -24.69
N SER A 6 15.03 -15.58 -25.06
CA SER A 6 14.64 -16.71 -24.19
C SER A 6 15.39 -16.74 -22.85
N ASP A 7 16.67 -16.35 -22.84
CA ASP A 7 17.45 -16.23 -21.60
C ASP A 7 16.90 -15.14 -20.66
N THR A 8 16.57 -13.96 -21.20
CA THR A 8 15.95 -12.88 -20.42
C THR A 8 14.59 -13.29 -19.85
N ALA A 9 13.78 -14.00 -20.65
CA ALA A 9 12.49 -14.52 -20.20
C ALA A 9 12.64 -15.51 -19.03
N LYS A 10 13.60 -16.44 -19.11
CA LYS A 10 13.89 -17.39 -18.03
C LYS A 10 14.33 -16.68 -16.74
N ARG A 11 15.18 -15.66 -16.86
CA ARG A 11 15.65 -14.88 -15.69
C ARG A 11 14.53 -14.09 -15.04
N LEU A 12 13.62 -13.50 -15.83
CA LEU A 12 12.45 -12.80 -15.29
C LEU A 12 11.51 -13.75 -14.55
N LEU A 13 11.27 -14.95 -15.10
CA LEU A 13 10.41 -15.96 -14.47
C LEU A 13 11.04 -16.60 -13.22
N ALA A 14 12.36 -16.53 -13.07
CA ALA A 14 13.06 -17.04 -11.90
C ALA A 14 12.99 -16.09 -10.68
N LEU A 15 12.54 -14.84 -10.86
CA LEU A 15 12.39 -13.89 -9.75
C LEU A 15 11.20 -14.28 -8.87
N SER A 16 11.42 -14.32 -7.56
CA SER A 16 10.37 -14.51 -6.57
C SER A 16 9.84 -13.16 -6.07
N ALA A 17 8.62 -13.16 -5.50
CA ALA A 17 8.07 -11.96 -4.86
C ALA A 17 8.96 -11.45 -3.70
N SER A 18 9.73 -12.32 -3.06
CA SER A 18 10.73 -11.96 -2.05
C SER A 18 11.87 -11.12 -2.63
N ASP A 19 12.34 -11.43 -3.84
CA ASP A 19 13.43 -10.71 -4.50
C ASP A 19 13.01 -9.30 -4.93
N MET A 20 11.70 -9.07 -5.05
CA MET A 20 11.11 -7.84 -5.55
C MET A 20 10.58 -6.92 -4.44
N ARG A 21 10.88 -7.22 -3.17
CA ARG A 21 10.41 -6.40 -2.05
C ARG A 21 10.98 -4.97 -2.14
N PRO A 22 10.12 -3.94 -2.28
CA PRO A 22 10.58 -2.55 -2.27
C PRO A 22 11.33 -2.23 -0.97
N SER A 23 12.25 -1.27 -0.99
CA SER A 23 12.85 -0.79 0.27
C SER A 23 11.77 -0.23 1.20
N GLU A 24 12.02 -0.26 2.50
CA GLU A 24 11.06 0.18 3.53
C GLU A 24 10.59 1.64 3.32
N HIS A 25 11.45 2.49 2.76
CA HIS A 25 11.16 3.90 2.49
C HIS A 25 10.58 4.16 1.09
N ARG A 26 10.46 3.13 0.25
CA ARG A 26 9.91 3.29 -1.11
C ARG A 26 8.43 3.65 -1.02
N ALA A 27 8.04 4.69 -1.74
CA ALA A 27 6.65 5.06 -1.93
C ALA A 27 5.93 3.99 -2.77
N ILE A 28 4.76 3.57 -2.33
CA ILE A 28 3.86 2.63 -3.00
C ILE A 28 2.44 3.19 -3.03
N ASP A 29 1.61 2.73 -3.97
CA ASP A 29 0.23 3.18 -4.15
C ASP A 29 -0.63 2.93 -2.89
N ALA A 30 -1.28 3.98 -2.40
CA ALA A 30 -2.12 3.95 -1.21
C ALA A 30 -3.60 3.61 -1.50
N THR A 31 -3.97 3.32 -2.75
CA THR A 31 -5.38 3.14 -3.16
C THR A 31 -6.13 2.11 -2.32
N GLY A 32 -5.49 0.98 -1.98
CA GLY A 32 -6.07 -0.05 -1.12
C GLY A 32 -6.45 0.46 0.28
N PRO A 33 -5.47 0.85 1.12
CA PRO A 33 -5.74 1.34 2.47
C PRO A 33 -6.62 2.60 2.47
N ARG A 34 -6.44 3.52 1.50
CA ARG A 34 -7.28 4.72 1.36
C ARG A 34 -8.76 4.36 1.16
N ARG A 35 -9.08 3.46 0.23
CA ARG A 35 -10.46 3.04 -0.03
C ARG A 35 -11.11 2.35 1.18
N ARG A 36 -10.37 1.47 1.88
CA ARG A 36 -10.90 0.80 3.08
C ARG A 36 -11.18 1.80 4.20
N LEU A 37 -10.25 2.73 4.42
CA LEU A 37 -10.43 3.77 5.44
C LEU A 37 -11.63 4.68 5.10
N GLN A 38 -11.77 5.11 3.86
CA GLN A 38 -12.92 5.89 3.40
C GLN A 38 -14.24 5.13 3.54
N ALA A 39 -14.25 3.82 3.23
CA ALA A 39 -15.44 2.98 3.37
C ALA A 39 -15.87 2.82 4.84
N LEU A 40 -14.92 2.68 5.76
CA LEU A 40 -15.21 2.65 7.20
C LEU A 40 -15.86 3.97 7.65
N VAL A 41 -15.27 5.10 7.26
CA VAL A 41 -15.83 6.43 7.58
C VAL A 41 -17.24 6.61 7.00
N ALA A 42 -17.45 6.23 5.74
CA ALA A 42 -18.76 6.27 5.10
C ALA A 42 -19.78 5.35 5.80
N SER A 43 -19.31 4.26 6.42
CA SER A 43 -20.13 3.33 7.21
C SER A 43 -20.35 3.79 8.66
N GLY A 44 -20.00 5.03 9.00
CA GLY A 44 -20.23 5.61 10.32
C GLY A 44 -19.13 5.33 11.36
N TRP A 45 -17.94 4.87 10.93
CA TRP A 45 -16.78 4.72 11.80
C TRP A 45 -15.88 5.96 11.72
N PRO A 46 -16.00 6.94 12.63
CA PRO A 46 -15.17 8.15 12.58
C PRO A 46 -13.70 7.82 12.84
N PHE A 47 -12.79 8.67 12.35
CA PHE A 47 -11.35 8.46 12.51
C PHE A 47 -10.91 8.24 13.96
N SER A 48 -11.52 8.93 14.92
CA SER A 48 -11.24 8.76 16.36
C SER A 48 -11.56 7.35 16.86
N HIS A 49 -12.64 6.73 16.36
CA HIS A 49 -13.00 5.35 16.69
C HIS A 49 -11.99 4.37 16.09
N ILE A 50 -11.69 4.52 14.80
CA ILE A 50 -10.72 3.67 14.10
C ILE A 50 -9.35 3.76 14.78
N ALA A 51 -8.89 4.97 15.06
CA ALA A 51 -7.64 5.29 15.73
C ALA A 51 -7.52 4.59 17.09
N ARG A 52 -8.58 4.67 17.92
CA ARG A 52 -8.65 3.96 19.21
C ARG A 52 -8.57 2.45 19.05
N HIS A 53 -9.22 1.89 18.02
CA HIS A 53 -9.27 0.45 17.81
C HIS A 53 -7.90 -0.13 17.39
N ILE A 54 -7.13 0.62 16.61
CA ILE A 54 -5.82 0.17 16.09
C ILE A 54 -4.63 0.77 16.86
N GLY A 55 -4.88 1.47 17.97
CA GLY A 55 -3.84 2.01 18.84
C GLY A 55 -2.99 3.11 18.21
N MET A 56 -3.55 3.93 17.32
CA MET A 56 -2.83 5.02 16.65
C MET A 56 -3.49 6.38 16.86
N HIS A 57 -2.76 7.46 16.58
CA HIS A 57 -3.34 8.80 16.57
C HIS A 57 -4.23 9.01 15.33
N GLN A 58 -5.30 9.80 15.44
CA GLN A 58 -6.26 10.02 14.35
C GLN A 58 -5.72 10.84 13.16
N ARG A 59 -4.69 11.68 13.39
CA ARG A 59 -4.11 12.54 12.35
C ARG A 59 -3.54 11.76 11.15
N PRO A 60 -2.69 10.73 11.35
CA PRO A 60 -2.24 9.85 10.27
C PRO A 60 -3.37 9.23 9.43
N LEU A 61 -4.53 8.92 10.03
CA LEU A 61 -5.68 8.40 9.29
C LEU A 61 -6.27 9.46 8.36
N ALA A 62 -6.44 10.69 8.85
CA ALA A 62 -6.92 11.79 8.02
C ALA A 62 -5.96 12.09 6.84
N GLU A 63 -4.66 11.95 7.05
CA GLU A 63 -3.64 12.07 6.00
C GLU A 63 -3.73 10.91 5.00
N LEU A 64 -3.82 9.67 5.48
CA LEU A 64 -3.96 8.45 4.66
C LEU A 64 -5.23 8.48 3.79
N ALA A 65 -6.34 9.02 4.31
CA ALA A 65 -7.60 9.12 3.57
C ALA A 65 -7.49 9.98 2.28
N ARG A 66 -6.42 10.79 2.15
CA ARG A 66 -6.16 11.66 0.99
C ARG A 66 -4.86 11.31 0.26
N ALA A 67 -4.04 10.43 0.83
CA ALA A 67 -2.73 10.08 0.29
C ALA A 67 -2.85 9.30 -1.04
N GLN A 68 -2.03 9.67 -2.01
CA GLN A 68 -1.86 8.88 -3.23
C GLN A 68 -0.84 7.76 -3.02
N ASN A 69 0.17 8.01 -2.18
CA ASN A 69 1.24 7.06 -1.88
C ASN A 69 1.48 6.97 -0.37
N VAL A 70 1.98 5.82 0.07
CA VAL A 70 2.48 5.55 1.43
C VAL A 70 3.85 4.90 1.35
N THR A 71 4.65 4.97 2.42
CA THR A 71 5.89 4.18 2.45
C THR A 71 5.58 2.72 2.70
N ARG A 72 6.35 1.80 2.12
CA ARG A 72 6.19 0.35 2.36
C ARG A 72 6.19 0.00 3.85
N ARG A 73 7.04 0.66 4.65
CA ARG A 73 7.10 0.46 6.11
C ARG A 73 5.76 0.63 6.81
N THR A 74 4.91 1.51 6.29
CA THR A 74 3.67 1.97 6.93
C THR A 74 2.41 1.42 6.24
N ALA A 75 2.56 0.48 5.31
CA ALA A 75 1.49 -0.02 4.45
C ALA A 75 1.21 -1.51 4.65
#